data_AF-A0A1Y1VDL8-F1
#
_entry.id   AF-A0A1Y1VDL8-F1
#
_cell.length_a   1.000
_cell.length_b   1.000
_cell.length_c   1.000
_cell.angle_alpha   90.00
_cell.angle_beta   90.00
_cell.angle_gamma   90.00
#
_symmetry.space_group_name_H-M   'P 1'
#
loop_
_entity.id
_entity.type
_entity.pdbx_description
1 polymer ?
#
loop_
_entity_poly.entity_id
_entity_poly.type
_entity_poly.pdbx_seq_one_letter_code
_entity_poly.pdbx_strand_id
1 'polypeptide(L)' 'MVYSKNGKYHGCGHLAGNQKCPNNECCSKDGHCGIGSEFCDYGCQPNFGFCN' A
#
# COMPACT_ATOMS: atom_id res chain seq x y z
N MET A 1 9.09 3.92 -13.79
CA MET A 1 8.10 4.19 -12.71
C MET A 1 8.80 3.74 -11.44
N VAL A 2 9.19 4.64 -10.55
CA VAL A 2 8.30 5.50 -9.78
C VAL A 2 9.04 6.75 -9.25
N TYR A 3 8.41 7.92 -9.37
CA TYR A 3 9.03 9.23 -9.17
C TYR A 3 8.84 9.73 -7.73
N SER A 4 9.73 9.33 -6.81
CA SER A 4 9.93 10.08 -5.56
C SER A 4 11.37 10.59 -5.51
N LYS A 5 11.54 11.88 -5.80
CA LYS A 5 12.82 12.62 -5.83
C LYS A 5 13.68 12.48 -4.55
N ASN A 6 13.11 11.97 -3.46
CA ASN A 6 13.73 11.89 -2.14
C ASN A 6 13.95 10.44 -1.63
N GLY A 7 13.77 9.41 -2.46
CA GLY A 7 14.03 8.00 -2.08
C GLY A 7 13.10 7.43 -0.99
N LYS A 8 12.11 8.20 -0.51
CA LYS A 8 11.14 7.75 0.49
C LYS A 8 9.84 7.33 -0.20
N TYR A 9 9.66 6.02 -0.29
CA TYR A 9 8.45 5.41 -0.82
C TYR A 9 7.45 5.20 0.31
N HIS A 10 6.32 5.90 0.27
CA HIS A 10 5.18 5.69 1.19
C HIS A 10 4.13 4.74 0.61
N GLY A 11 4.52 3.96 -0.40
CA GLY A 11 3.66 2.98 -1.07
C GLY A 11 3.87 1.56 -0.55
N CYS A 12 2.92 0.68 -0.85
CA CYS A 12 2.93 -0.72 -0.51
C CYS A 12 2.71 -1.60 -1.75
N GLY A 13 2.83 -2.92 -1.58
CA GLY A 13 2.55 -3.86 -2.66
C GLY A 13 3.78 -4.28 -3.46
N HIS A 14 3.55 -5.14 -4.45
CA HIS A 14 4.61 -5.57 -5.38
C HIS A 14 5.19 -4.40 -6.19
N LEU A 15 4.39 -3.36 -6.45
CA LEU A 15 4.82 -2.14 -7.14
C LEU A 15 5.80 -1.31 -6.30
N ALA A 16 5.71 -1.42 -4.97
CA ALA A 16 6.62 -0.79 -4.02
C ALA A 16 7.77 -1.71 -3.60
N GLY A 17 8.02 -2.81 -4.33
CA GLY A 17 9.09 -3.76 -3.98
C GLY A 17 8.70 -4.69 -2.83
N ASN A 18 7.43 -5.10 -2.77
CA ASN A 18 6.87 -5.94 -1.71
C ASN A 18 6.85 -5.25 -0.33
N GLN A 19 6.82 -3.92 -0.33
CA GLN A 19 6.73 -3.12 0.89
C GLN A 19 5.36 -3.33 1.54
N LYS A 20 5.35 -3.50 2.86
CA LYS A 20 4.11 -3.54 3.64
C LYS A 20 3.82 -2.17 4.24
N CYS A 21 2.54 -1.86 4.40
CA CYS A 21 2.15 -0.66 5.12
C CYS A 21 2.54 -0.74 6.61
N PRO A 22 3.12 0.33 7.18
CA PRO A 22 3.28 0.44 8.62
C PRO A 22 1.91 0.58 9.33
N ASN A 23 1.85 0.38 10.65
CA ASN A 23 0.67 0.62 11.49
C ASN A 23 -0.61 -0.15 11.16
N ASN A 24 -0.49 -1.35 10.58
CA ASN A 24 -1.64 -2.17 10.16
C ASN A 24 -2.59 -1.43 9.19
N GLU A 25 -2.06 -0.52 8.39
CA GLU A 25 -2.84 0.13 7.34
C GLU A 25 -3.10 -0.85 6.19
N CYS A 26 -4.13 -0.53 5.41
CA CYS A 26 -4.53 -1.30 4.25
C CYS A 26 -3.69 -0.89 3.05
N CYS A 27 -3.37 -1.87 2.21
CA CYS A 27 -2.63 -1.62 0.99
C CYS A 27 -3.59 -1.61 -0.20
N SER A 28 -3.92 -0.45 -0.75
CA SER A 28 -4.78 -0.35 -1.93
C SER A 28 -4.12 -0.96 -3.18
N LYS A 29 -4.91 -1.27 -4.21
CA LYS A 29 -4.44 -1.91 -5.46
C LYS A 29 -3.33 -1.11 -6.15
N ASP A 30 -3.39 0.21 -6.00
CA ASP A 30 -2.48 1.16 -6.63
C ASP A 30 -1.16 1.31 -5.83
N GLY A 31 -1.02 0.54 -4.75
CA GLY A 31 0.17 0.52 -3.91
C GLY A 31 0.22 1.70 -2.94
N HIS A 32 -0.92 2.11 -2.40
CA HIS A 32 -1.03 3.18 -1.40
C HIS A 32 -1.49 2.65 -0.04
N CYS A 33 -0.84 3.11 1.02
CA CYS A 33 -1.23 2.84 2.39
C CYS A 33 -2.30 3.81 2.86
N GLY A 34 -3.36 3.29 3.45
CA GLY A 34 -4.39 4.09 4.09
C GLY A 34 -5.32 3.23 4.94
N ILE A 35 -6.19 3.90 5.68
CA ILE A 35 -7.21 3.29 6.54
C ILE A 35 -8.59 3.73 6.04
N GLY A 36 -9.47 2.75 5.83
CA GLY A 36 -10.83 2.97 5.30
C GLY A 36 -11.17 2.02 4.17
N SER A 37 -12.46 1.79 3.93
CA SER A 37 -12.95 0.82 2.93
C SER A 37 -12.40 1.11 1.53
N GLU A 38 -12.19 2.37 1.15
CA GLU A 38 -11.58 2.71 -0.14
C GLU A 38 -10.14 2.16 -0.32
N PHE A 39 -9.43 1.88 0.77
CA PHE A 39 -8.09 1.29 0.79
C PHE A 39 -8.10 -0.19 1.16
N CYS A 40 -9.02 -0.61 2.03
CA CYS A 40 -9.10 -1.96 2.62
C CYS A 40 -10.02 -2.91 1.87
N ASP A 41 -10.88 -2.40 0.98
CA ASP A 41 -11.98 -3.14 0.36
C ASP A 41 -11.62 -3.42 -1.11
N TYR A 42 -11.91 -2.50 -2.03
CA TYR A 42 -11.80 -2.81 -3.46
C TYR A 42 -10.36 -2.78 -3.98
N GLY A 43 -9.80 -3.97 -4.18
CA GLY A 43 -8.45 -4.16 -4.71
C GLY A 43 -7.35 -4.07 -3.65
N CYS A 44 -7.71 -4.16 -2.36
CA CYS A 44 -6.73 -4.23 -1.30
C CYS A 44 -5.81 -5.46 -1.48
N GLN A 45 -4.52 -5.29 -1.18
CA GLN A 45 -3.48 -6.30 -1.31
C GLN A 45 -3.17 -6.94 0.06
N PRO A 46 -3.81 -8.06 0.45
CA PRO A 46 -3.71 -8.62 1.80
C PRO A 46 -2.33 -9.16 2.15
N ASN A 47 -1.50 -9.44 1.14
CA ASN A 47 -0.11 -9.83 1.34
C ASN A 47 0.77 -8.66 1.82
N PHE A 48 0.32 -7.42 1.59
CA PHE A 48 1.10 -6.20 1.82
C PHE A 48 0.43 -5.19 2.77
N GLY A 49 -0.77 -5.47 3.26
CA GLY A 49 -1.49 -4.66 4.25
C GLY A 49 -2.60 -5.46 4.91
N PHE A 50 -3.30 -4.85 5.86
CA PHE A 50 -4.44 -5.46 6.51
C PHE A 50 -5.71 -5.18 5.70
N CYS A 51 -6.07 -6.07 4.79
CA CYS A 51 -7.37 -6.00 4.12
C CYS A 51 -8.43 -6.64 5.01
N ASN A 52 -9.63 -6.06 5.04
CA ASN A 52 -10.78 -6.61 5.76
C ASN A 52 -11.58 -7.54 4.85
#